data_AF-A0A9E5ZZB2-F1
#
_entry.id   AF-A0A9E5ZZB2-F1
#
_cell.length_a   1.000
_cell.length_b   1.000
_cell.length_c   1.000
_cell.angle_alpha   90.00
_cell.angle_beta   90.00
_cell.angle_gamma   90.00
#
_symmetry.space_group_name_H-M   'P 1'
#
loop_
_entity.id
_entity.type
_entity.pdbx_description
1 polymer ?
#
loop_
_entity_poly.entity_id
_entity_poly.type
_entity_poly.pdbx_seq_one_letter_code
_entity_poly.pdbx_strand_id
1 'polypeptide(L)' 'MAEPINLNKFRKAKARADKQQRAAENRVKFGRTKAEKARDILETDRAKQNLDQSERDE' A
#
# COMPACT_ATOMS: atom_id res chain seq x y z
N MET A 1 16.59 -1.04 42.24
CA MET A 1 17.43 -1.31 41.05
C MET A 1 16.57 -1.06 39.83
N ALA A 2 17.00 -0.21 38.88
CA ALA A 2 16.20 0.12 37.70
C ALA A 2 16.42 -0.93 36.61
N GLU A 3 15.34 -1.47 36.06
CA GLU A 3 15.40 -2.40 34.92
C GLU A 3 15.87 -1.67 33.65
N PRO A 4 16.81 -2.24 32.88
CA PRO A 4 17.25 -1.65 31.64
C PRO A 4 16.16 -1.73 30.57
N ILE A 5 15.58 -0.58 30.21
CA ILE A 5 14.61 -0.48 29.11
C ILE A 5 15.33 -0.51 27.75
N ASN A 6 14.88 -1.40 26.87
CA ASN A 6 15.38 -1.48 25.50
C ASN A 6 14.74 -0.38 24.62
N LEU A 7 15.47 0.72 24.43
CA LEU A 7 15.03 1.86 23.61
C LEU A 7 14.81 1.50 22.13
N ASN A 8 15.46 0.46 21.61
CA ASN A 8 15.24 0.03 20.22
C ASN A 8 13.86 -0.60 20.04
N LYS A 9 13.38 -1.39 21.00
CA LYS A 9 12.02 -1.92 20.98
C LYS A 9 11.00 -0.78 21.01
N PHE A 10 11.21 0.21 21.87
CA PHE A 10 10.36 1.40 21.96
C PHE A 10 10.32 2.20 20.64
N ARG A 11 11.49 2.52 20.06
CA ARG A 11 11.58 3.24 18.77
C ARG A 11 10.88 2.46 17.65
N LYS A 12 11.05 1.13 17.60
CA LYS A 12 10.36 0.28 16.62
C LYS A 12 8.86 0.28 16.81
N ALA A 13 8.37 0.25 18.04
CA ALA A 13 6.94 0.35 18.33
C ALA A 13 6.36 1.69 17.86
N LYS A 14 7.03 2.81 18.20
CA LYS A 14 6.64 4.15 17.73
C LYS A 14 6.60 4.25 16.21
N ALA A 15 7.65 3.79 15.52
CA ALA A 15 7.70 3.82 14.07
C ALA A 15 6.58 3.00 13.39
N ARG A 16 6.15 1.88 14.00
CA ARG A 16 5.01 1.09 13.52
C ARG A 16 3.69 1.84 13.70
N ALA A 17 3.48 2.49 14.85
CA ALA A 17 2.30 3.30 15.11
C ALA A 17 2.19 4.47 14.13
N ASP A 18 3.29 5.21 13.92
CA ASP A 18 3.35 6.33 12.97
C ASP A 18 3.03 5.87 11.54
N LYS A 19 3.52 4.69 11.14
CA LYS A 19 3.23 4.09 9.83
C LYS A 19 1.75 3.72 9.69
N GLN A 20 1.12 3.20 10.73
CA GLN A 20 -0.31 2.89 10.73
C GLN A 20 -1.16 4.16 10.65
N GLN A 21 -0.81 5.20 11.39
CA GLN A 21 -1.51 6.49 11.33
C GLN A 21 -1.42 7.11 9.94
N ARG A 22 -0.21 7.18 9.35
CA ARG A 22 -0.03 7.65 7.97
C ARG A 22 -0.83 6.81 6.96
N ALA A 23 -0.91 5.50 7.16
CA ALA A 23 -1.73 4.64 6.30
C ALA A 23 -3.22 4.98 6.42
N ALA A 24 -3.73 5.21 7.62
CA ALA A 24 -5.11 5.64 7.85
C ALA A 24 -5.39 7.02 7.22
N GLU A 25 -4.49 7.99 7.42
CA GLU A 25 -4.58 9.30 6.78
C GLU A 25 -4.59 9.20 5.26
N ASN A 26 -3.75 8.36 4.68
CA ASN A 26 -3.72 8.16 3.23
C ASN A 26 -5.02 7.53 2.69
N ARG A 27 -5.66 6.63 3.45
CA ARG A 27 -6.99 6.09 3.09
C ARG A 27 -8.04 7.19 3.02
N VAL A 28 -8.03 8.11 4.01
CA VAL A 28 -8.97 9.23 4.05
C VAL A 28 -8.66 10.27 2.97
N LYS A 29 -7.39 10.66 2.82
CA LYS A 29 -6.94 11.73 1.91
C LYS A 29 -7.06 11.35 0.44
N PHE A 30 -6.71 10.11 0.10
CA PHE A 30 -6.61 9.69 -1.31
C PHE A 30 -7.74 8.75 -1.73
N GLY A 31 -8.58 8.30 -0.79
CA GLY A 31 -9.76 7.47 -1.08
C GLY A 31 -9.47 6.06 -1.59
N ARG A 32 -8.23 5.77 -2.00
CA ARG A 32 -7.79 4.45 -2.48
C ARG A 32 -6.64 3.92 -1.64
N THR A 33 -6.80 2.69 -1.18
CA THR A 33 -5.78 1.87 -0.58
C THR A 33 -4.77 1.41 -1.63
N LYS A 34 -3.58 0.96 -1.18
CA LYS A 34 -2.60 0.32 -2.07
C LYS A 34 -3.17 -0.92 -2.77
N ALA A 35 -4.06 -1.66 -2.10
CA ALA A 35 -4.68 -2.85 -2.65
C ALA A 35 -5.62 -2.49 -3.81
N GLU A 36 -6.48 -1.48 -3.63
CA GLU A 36 -7.36 -0.98 -4.69
C GLU A 36 -6.55 -0.43 -5.87
N LYS A 37 -5.50 0.36 -5.60
CA LYS A 37 -4.61 0.83 -6.67
C LYS A 37 -3.96 -0.33 -7.44
N ALA A 38 -3.55 -1.39 -6.76
CA ALA A 38 -2.97 -2.56 -7.42
C ALA A 38 -4.01 -3.32 -8.26
N ARG A 39 -5.26 -3.43 -7.78
CA ARG A 39 -6.36 -4.02 -8.55
C ARG A 39 -6.68 -3.22 -9.81
N ASP A 40 -6.80 -1.90 -9.70
CA ASP A 40 -7.03 -1.02 -10.85
C ASP A 40 -5.92 -1.18 -11.90
N ILE A 41 -4.66 -1.24 -11.47
CA ILE A 41 -3.53 -1.44 -12.37
C ILE A 41 -3.62 -2.79 -13.10
N LEU A 42 -3.95 -3.87 -12.38
CA LEU A 42 -4.09 -5.19 -12.99
C LEU A 42 -5.28 -5.26 -13.96
N GLU A 43 -6.41 -4.65 -13.62
CA GLU A 43 -7.59 -4.61 -14.49
C GLU A 43 -7.32 -3.79 -15.75
N THR A 44 -6.66 -2.64 -15.62
CA THR A 44 -6.25 -1.84 -16.78
C THR A 44 -5.20 -2.53 -17.65
N ASP A 45 -4.25 -3.27 -17.06
CA ASP A 45 -3.28 -4.04 -17.82
C ASP A 45 -3.93 -5.19 -18.60
N ARG A 46 -4.86 -5.92 -17.96
CA ARG A 46 -5.65 -6.95 -18.65
C ARG A 46 -6.49 -6.36 -19.78
N ALA A 47 -7.14 -5.22 -19.56
CA ALA A 47 -7.93 -4.56 -20.59
C ALA A 47 -7.06 -4.15 -21.79
N LYS A 48 -5.85 -3.64 -21.55
CA LYS A 48 -4.87 -3.34 -22.60
C LYS A 48 -4.45 -4.58 -23.38
N GLN A 49 -4.09 -5.66 -22.67
CA GLN A 49 -3.68 -6.90 -23.34
C GLN A 49 -4.79 -7.47 -24.24
N ASN A 50 -6.05 -7.40 -23.80
CA ASN A 50 -7.18 -7.86 -24.61
C ASN A 50 -7.39 -6.99 -25.86
N LEU A 51 -7.22 -5.67 -25.75
CA LEU A 51 -7.29 -4.75 -26.88
C LEU A 51 -6.14 -4.99 -27.86
N ASP A 52 -4.91 -5.07 -27.37
CA ASP A 52 -3.71 -5.36 -28.16
C ASP A 52 -3.82 -6.70 -28.90
N GLN A 53 -4.45 -7.71 -28.29
CA GLN A 53 -4.69 -8.99 -28.94
C GLN A 53 -5.74 -8.86 -30.06
N SER A 54 -6.82 -8.11 -29.81
CA SER A 54 -7.88 -7.90 -30.79
C SER A 54 -7.39 -7.12 -32.01
N GLU A 55 -6.50 -6.14 -31.83
CA GLU A 55 -5.86 -5.38 -32.92
C GLU A 55 -4.86 -6.22 -33.75
N ARG A 56 -4.34 -7.32 -33.21
CA ARG A 56 -3.42 -8.22 -33.93
C ARG A 56 -4.11 -9.31 -34.73
N ASP A 57 -5.36 -9.58 -34.40
CA ASP A 57 -6.19 -10.59 -35.06
C ASP A 57 -7.01 -10.01 -36.24
N GLU A 58 -7.00 -8.67 -36.42
CA GLU A 58 -7.49 -7.95 -37.61
C GLU A 58 -6.35 -7.60 -38.60
#